data_AF-J3JZ77-F1
#
_entry.id   AF-J3JZ77-F1
#
_cell.length_a   1.000
_cell.length_b   1.000
_cell.length_c   1.000
_cell.angle_alpha   90.00
_cell.angle_beta   90.00
_cell.angle_gamma   90.00
#
_symmetry.space_group_name_H-M   'P 1'
#
loop_
_entity.id
_entity.type
_entity.pdbx_description
1 polymer ?
#
loop_
_entity_poly.entity_id
_entity_poly.type
_entity_poly.pdbx_seq_one_letter_code
_entity_poly.pdbx_strand_id
1 'polypeptide(L)'
;MYFSQIKWILTVFCMIIGLEAAQLDPTFVEKAKKGHTNNWAVLVDTSRFWFNYRHVANVLSIYRSVKRLGIPDSQIILMIADDMACNPRNPRPATVFNNANQHINVYGDDVEVDYRGYEVTVENFVRLLTGRLPPGTPRSKQLLSDEGSNVLIYLTGHGGDGFLKFQDSEEITSQEMADALEQMWQKQRYSCVI
;
A
#
# COMPACT_ATOMS: atom_id res chain seq x y z
N MET A 1 67.71 -20.40 -30.97
CA MET A 1 66.50 -19.69 -31.46
C MET A 1 65.70 -19.28 -30.22
N TYR A 2 65.88 -18.08 -29.67
CA TYR A 2 65.26 -16.79 -30.04
C TYR A 2 63.72 -16.74 -29.78
N PHE A 3 63.37 -15.81 -28.86
CA PHE A 3 62.11 -15.06 -28.70
C PHE A 3 60.89 -15.79 -28.12
N SER A 4 59.99 -15.20 -27.31
CA SER A 4 59.86 -13.89 -26.66
C SER A 4 58.49 -13.86 -25.93
N GLN A 5 58.44 -13.30 -24.71
CA GLN A 5 57.40 -12.45 -24.09
C GLN A 5 55.90 -12.67 -24.45
N ILE A 6 55.03 -12.73 -23.42
CA ILE A 6 54.06 -11.66 -23.10
C ILE A 6 53.17 -12.07 -21.92
N LYS A 7 53.10 -11.18 -20.95
CA LYS A 7 52.23 -11.15 -19.76
C LYS A 7 50.77 -10.98 -20.16
N TRP A 8 49.84 -11.64 -19.48
CA TRP A 8 48.57 -11.03 -19.05
C TRP A 8 48.15 -11.59 -17.70
N ILE A 9 48.41 -10.79 -16.67
CA ILE A 9 47.79 -10.90 -15.35
C ILE A 9 46.32 -10.51 -15.55
N LEU A 10 45.40 -11.46 -15.43
CA LEU A 10 44.00 -11.17 -15.16
C LEU A 10 43.77 -11.38 -13.67
N THR A 11 44.19 -10.39 -12.89
CA THR A 11 43.65 -10.19 -11.55
C THR A 11 42.19 -9.87 -11.72
N VAL A 12 41.30 -10.85 -11.48
CA VAL A 12 39.88 -10.59 -11.29
C VAL A 12 39.77 -9.82 -9.98
N PHE A 13 39.81 -8.49 -10.10
CA PHE A 13 39.44 -7.59 -9.01
C PHE A 13 37.92 -7.71 -8.91
N CYS A 14 37.46 -8.63 -8.06
CA CYS A 14 36.07 -8.69 -7.64
C CYS A 14 35.82 -7.41 -6.85
N MET A 15 35.39 -6.34 -7.54
CA MET A 15 34.79 -5.19 -6.92
C MET A 15 33.56 -5.70 -6.17
N ILE A 16 33.74 -5.91 -4.86
CA ILE A 16 32.66 -5.95 -3.90
C ILE A 16 32.06 -4.55 -3.97
N ILE A 17 31.08 -4.37 -4.85
CA ILE A 17 30.11 -3.31 -4.68
C ILE A 17 29.35 -3.76 -3.45
N GLY A 18 29.71 -3.18 -2.31
CA GLY A 18 28.97 -3.30 -1.07
C GLY A 18 27.57 -2.82 -1.36
N LEU A 19 26.68 -3.76 -1.67
CA LEU A 19 25.26 -3.57 -1.52
C LEU A 19 25.09 -3.46 0.00
N GLU A 20 25.08 -2.25 0.52
CA GLU A 20 24.45 -2.00 1.82
C GLU A 20 23.00 -2.43 1.63
N ALA A 21 22.72 -3.69 1.96
CA ALA A 21 21.38 -4.09 2.32
C ALA A 21 20.96 -3.08 3.38
N ALA A 22 19.98 -2.24 3.07
CA ALA A 22 19.39 -1.34 4.05
C ALA A 22 19.01 -2.19 5.26
N GLN A 23 19.83 -2.13 6.31
CA GLN A 23 19.59 -2.91 7.52
C GLN A 23 18.36 -2.27 8.15
N LEU A 24 17.25 -3.00 8.13
CA LEU A 24 16.04 -2.61 8.84
C LEU A 24 16.41 -2.34 10.30
N ASP A 25 15.93 -1.23 10.84
CA ASP A 25 16.23 -0.78 12.20
C ASP A 25 16.07 -1.96 13.19
N PRO A 26 17.10 -2.29 14.01
CA PRO A 26 17.01 -3.38 14.97
C PRO A 26 15.80 -3.24 15.93
N THR A 27 15.37 -2.01 16.23
CA THR A 27 14.17 -1.74 17.01
C THR A 27 12.90 -2.08 16.25
N PHE A 28 12.86 -1.84 14.93
CA PHE A 28 11.78 -2.28 14.05
C PHE A 28 11.71 -3.80 13.98
N VAL A 29 12.86 -4.48 13.86
CA VAL A 29 12.94 -5.94 13.84
C VAL A 29 12.51 -6.55 15.19
N GLU A 30 12.93 -5.98 16.31
CA GLU A 30 12.52 -6.44 17.65
C GLU A 30 11.05 -6.15 17.95
N LYS A 31 10.50 -5.02 17.48
CA LYS A 31 9.06 -4.77 17.52
C LYS A 31 8.33 -5.80 16.65
N ALA A 32 8.71 -5.99 15.39
CA ALA A 32 8.09 -6.97 14.49
C ALA A 32 8.15 -8.43 15.01
N LYS A 33 9.18 -8.79 15.79
CA LYS A 33 9.32 -10.11 16.43
C LYS A 33 8.42 -10.31 17.65
N LYS A 34 8.05 -9.25 18.38
CA LYS A 34 6.98 -9.36 19.37
C LYS A 34 5.72 -9.69 18.59
N GLY A 35 5.13 -10.86 18.81
CA GLY A 35 3.90 -11.25 18.11
C GLY A 35 2.81 -10.21 18.32
N HIS A 36 2.65 -9.31 17.36
CA HIS A 36 1.60 -8.30 17.38
C HIS A 36 0.33 -8.95 16.82
N THR A 37 -0.69 -9.06 17.66
CA THR A 37 -1.98 -9.65 17.29
C THR A 37 -2.97 -8.62 16.75
N ASN A 38 -2.63 -7.33 16.81
CA ASN A 38 -3.47 -6.21 16.37
C ASN A 38 -2.87 -5.54 15.13
N ASN A 39 -3.08 -6.13 13.95
CA ASN A 39 -2.58 -5.60 12.69
C ASN A 39 -3.76 -5.03 11.88
N TRP A 40 -3.60 -3.81 11.38
CA TRP A 40 -4.55 -3.12 10.53
C TRP A 40 -3.93 -2.85 9.17
N ALA A 41 -4.75 -2.78 8.14
CA ALA A 41 -4.34 -2.36 6.81
C ALA A 41 -5.26 -1.25 6.29
N VAL A 42 -4.68 -0.17 5.78
CA VAL A 42 -5.38 0.88 5.05
C VAL A 42 -4.86 0.84 3.62
N LEU A 43 -5.70 0.41 2.69
CA LEU A 43 -5.35 0.12 1.30
C LEU A 43 -6.12 1.07 0.39
N VAL A 44 -5.42 1.90 -0.38
CA VAL A 44 -6.04 2.98 -1.15
C VAL A 44 -5.55 2.95 -2.59
N ASP A 45 -6.48 2.75 -3.52
CA ASP A 45 -6.32 3.16 -4.92
C ASP A 45 -6.89 4.57 -5.10
N THR A 46 -6.03 5.49 -5.52
CA THR A 46 -6.38 6.91 -5.64
C THR A 46 -6.70 7.33 -7.08
N SER A 47 -6.65 6.43 -8.05
CA SER A 47 -6.77 6.77 -9.47
C SER A 47 -8.07 6.31 -10.10
N ARG A 48 -8.52 7.04 -11.13
CA ARG A 48 -9.74 6.69 -11.89
C ARG A 48 -9.43 6.36 -13.34
N PHE A 49 -10.45 5.87 -14.05
CA PHE A 49 -10.42 5.54 -15.47
C PHE A 49 -9.67 4.27 -15.83
N TRP A 50 -10.10 3.68 -16.95
CA TRP A 50 -9.63 2.37 -17.42
C TRP A 50 -8.11 2.28 -17.65
N PHE A 51 -7.46 3.36 -18.10
CA PHE A 51 -6.02 3.35 -18.33
C PHE A 51 -5.19 3.25 -17.02
N ASN A 52 -5.83 3.43 -15.87
CA ASN A 52 -5.26 3.28 -14.54
C ASN A 52 -5.61 1.93 -13.88
N TYR A 53 -6.12 0.97 -14.63
CA TYR A 53 -6.48 -0.39 -14.18
C TYR A 53 -5.46 -1.02 -13.22
N ARG A 54 -4.16 -0.78 -13.46
CA ARG A 54 -3.06 -1.32 -12.65
C ARG A 54 -3.13 -0.91 -11.17
N HIS A 55 -3.63 0.29 -10.84
CA HIS A 55 -3.70 0.75 -9.45
C HIS A 55 -4.76 -0.05 -8.66
N VAL A 56 -5.94 -0.24 -9.26
CA VAL A 56 -6.97 -1.15 -8.72
C VAL A 56 -6.46 -2.59 -8.61
N ALA A 57 -5.79 -3.10 -9.63
CA ALA A 57 -5.22 -4.45 -9.58
C ALA A 57 -4.15 -4.62 -8.49
N ASN A 58 -3.34 -3.58 -8.25
CA ASN A 58 -2.32 -3.58 -7.20
C ASN A 58 -2.95 -3.60 -5.81
N VAL A 59 -3.89 -2.68 -5.52
CA VAL A 59 -4.51 -2.60 -4.20
C VAL A 59 -5.27 -3.89 -3.85
N LEU A 60 -5.98 -4.47 -4.82
CA LEU A 60 -6.68 -5.76 -4.65
C LEU A 60 -5.70 -6.94 -4.46
N SER A 61 -4.52 -6.88 -5.07
CA SER A 61 -3.48 -7.89 -4.84
C SER A 61 -2.93 -7.84 -3.42
N ILE A 62 -2.74 -6.62 -2.88
CA ILE A 62 -2.33 -6.43 -1.49
C ILE A 62 -3.45 -6.87 -0.55
N TYR A 63 -4.70 -6.47 -0.80
CA TYR A 63 -5.88 -6.89 -0.05
C TYR A 63 -5.97 -8.41 0.08
N ARG A 64 -5.86 -9.12 -1.04
CA ARG A 64 -5.83 -10.60 -1.05
C ARG A 64 -4.66 -11.15 -0.23
N SER A 65 -3.50 -10.52 -0.29
CA SER A 65 -2.31 -10.98 0.44
C SER A 65 -2.44 -10.77 1.95
N VAL A 66 -2.94 -9.62 2.40
CA VAL A 66 -3.16 -9.35 3.82
C VAL A 66 -4.22 -10.27 4.41
N LYS A 67 -5.31 -10.57 3.68
CA LYS A 67 -6.30 -11.57 4.07
C LYS A 67 -5.70 -12.97 4.21
N ARG A 68 -4.88 -13.39 3.24
CA ARG A 68 -4.18 -14.69 3.30
C ARG A 68 -3.18 -14.79 4.45
N LEU A 69 -2.66 -13.67 4.93
CA LEU A 69 -1.78 -13.61 6.11
C LEU A 69 -2.56 -13.56 7.43
N GLY A 70 -3.90 -13.57 7.39
CA GLY A 70 -4.76 -13.69 8.56
C GLY A 70 -5.33 -12.39 9.10
N ILE A 71 -5.18 -11.26 8.39
CA ILE A 71 -5.86 -10.01 8.77
C ILE A 71 -7.33 -10.11 8.31
N PRO A 72 -8.31 -10.04 9.23
CA PRO A 72 -9.73 -10.10 8.88
C PRO A 72 -10.21 -8.79 8.23
N ASP A 73 -11.30 -8.83 7.47
CA ASP A 73 -11.88 -7.65 6.82
C ASP A 73 -12.22 -6.53 7.80
N SER A 74 -12.64 -6.87 9.01
CA SER A 74 -12.89 -5.87 10.07
C SER A 74 -11.67 -5.04 10.47
N GLN A 75 -10.46 -5.41 10.01
CA GLN A 75 -9.19 -4.71 10.23
C GLN A 75 -8.54 -4.23 8.93
N ILE A 76 -9.24 -4.34 7.79
CA ILE A 76 -8.78 -3.85 6.50
C ILE A 76 -9.74 -2.77 6.05
N ILE A 77 -9.22 -1.55 5.86
CA ILE A 77 -9.96 -0.46 5.24
C ILE A 77 -9.55 -0.38 3.77
N LEU A 78 -10.50 -0.68 2.86
CA LEU A 78 -10.25 -0.64 1.43
C LEU A 78 -10.96 0.55 0.77
N MET A 79 -10.17 1.40 0.12
CA MET A 79 -10.64 2.55 -0.65
C MET A 79 -10.31 2.34 -2.13
N ILE A 80 -11.32 2.31 -3.00
CA ILE A 80 -11.16 2.15 -4.46
C ILE A 80 -11.86 3.28 -5.20
N ALA A 81 -11.09 4.08 -5.93
CA ALA A 81 -11.58 5.27 -6.61
C ALA A 81 -12.39 4.97 -7.89
N ASP A 82 -12.23 3.79 -8.50
CA ASP A 82 -13.01 3.36 -9.67
C ASP A 82 -13.14 1.83 -9.77
N ASP A 83 -14.30 1.34 -10.20
CA ASP A 83 -14.57 -0.10 -10.26
C ASP A 83 -14.22 -0.68 -11.63
N MET A 84 -13.04 -1.28 -11.72
CA MET A 84 -12.56 -1.94 -12.95
C MET A 84 -13.32 -3.24 -13.26
N ALA A 85 -13.90 -3.90 -12.26
CA ALA A 85 -14.64 -5.14 -12.46
C ALA A 85 -15.97 -4.87 -13.18
N CYS A 86 -16.60 -3.72 -12.88
CA CYS A 86 -17.84 -3.25 -13.51
C CYS A 86 -17.62 -2.31 -14.71
N ASN A 87 -16.39 -2.03 -15.11
CA ASN A 87 -16.12 -1.08 -16.19
C ASN A 87 -16.56 -1.64 -17.57
N PRO A 88 -17.27 -0.88 -18.41
CA PRO A 88 -17.69 -1.34 -19.75
C PRO A 88 -16.56 -1.73 -20.70
N ARG A 89 -15.34 -1.25 -20.44
CA ARG A 89 -14.14 -1.62 -21.22
C ARG A 89 -13.54 -2.95 -20.78
N ASN A 90 -14.00 -3.51 -19.66
CA ASN A 90 -13.50 -4.78 -19.18
C ASN A 90 -14.04 -5.93 -20.03
N PRO A 91 -13.19 -6.65 -20.78
CA PRO A 91 -13.63 -7.78 -21.60
C PRO A 91 -14.10 -8.97 -20.76
N ARG A 92 -13.83 -8.96 -19.44
CA ARG A 92 -14.22 -10.01 -18.49
C ARG A 92 -14.94 -9.38 -17.29
N PRO A 93 -16.26 -9.19 -17.38
CA PRO A 93 -17.05 -8.60 -16.30
C PRO A 93 -16.83 -9.30 -14.96
N ALA A 94 -16.90 -8.53 -13.87
CA ALA A 94 -16.71 -9.01 -12.50
C ALA A 94 -15.34 -9.60 -12.19
N THR A 95 -14.32 -9.32 -13.01
CA THR A 95 -12.95 -9.81 -12.78
C THR A 95 -11.90 -8.73 -12.88
N VAL A 96 -10.86 -8.83 -12.05
CA VAL A 96 -9.64 -8.02 -12.11
C VAL A 96 -8.41 -8.93 -12.03
N PHE A 97 -7.40 -8.71 -12.86
CA PHE A 97 -6.19 -9.53 -12.90
C PHE A 97 -4.93 -8.67 -12.78
N ASN A 98 -3.94 -9.10 -12.02
CA ASN A 98 -2.67 -8.36 -11.86
C ASN A 98 -1.55 -8.85 -12.80
N ASN A 99 -1.84 -9.82 -13.67
CA ASN A 99 -0.85 -10.47 -14.52
C ASN A 99 -1.45 -10.79 -15.90
N ALA A 100 -0.62 -10.75 -16.95
CA ALA A 100 -1.00 -10.99 -18.33
C ALA A 100 -1.61 -12.39 -18.57
N ASN A 101 -1.13 -13.41 -17.86
CA ASN A 101 -1.64 -14.77 -17.96
C ASN A 101 -2.92 -15.00 -17.14
N GLN A 102 -3.38 -13.99 -16.39
CA GLN A 102 -4.67 -13.97 -15.70
C GLN A 102 -4.91 -15.17 -14.77
N HIS A 103 -3.84 -15.64 -14.12
CA HIS A 103 -3.88 -16.81 -13.26
C HIS A 103 -4.79 -16.64 -12.04
N ILE A 104 -4.94 -15.41 -11.53
CA ILE A 104 -5.67 -15.13 -10.28
C ILE A 104 -6.57 -13.91 -10.49
N ASN A 105 -7.88 -14.10 -10.36
CA ASN A 105 -8.83 -13.00 -10.20
C ASN A 105 -8.63 -12.38 -8.80
N VAL A 106 -8.13 -11.14 -8.75
CA VAL A 106 -7.87 -10.41 -7.50
C VAL A 106 -9.11 -9.70 -6.97
N TYR A 107 -10.16 -9.54 -7.77
CA TYR A 107 -11.46 -9.05 -7.30
C TYR A 107 -12.21 -10.14 -6.55
N GLY A 108 -12.30 -11.36 -7.11
CA GLY A 108 -12.95 -12.50 -6.45
C GLY A 108 -14.38 -12.20 -5.95
N ASP A 109 -14.87 -13.04 -5.04
CA ASP A 109 -16.24 -12.91 -4.47
C ASP A 109 -16.26 -12.29 -3.06
N ASP A 110 -15.09 -12.03 -2.48
CA ASP A 110 -14.90 -11.76 -1.04
C ASP A 110 -14.12 -10.46 -0.79
N VAL A 111 -14.26 -9.49 -1.70
CA VAL A 111 -13.69 -8.15 -1.53
C VAL A 111 -14.73 -7.22 -0.92
N GLU A 112 -14.43 -6.72 0.27
CA GLU A 112 -15.19 -5.67 0.94
C GLU A 112 -14.56 -4.31 0.65
N VAL A 113 -15.30 -3.43 -0.04
CA VAL A 113 -14.85 -2.06 -0.31
C VAL A 113 -15.58 -1.09 0.61
N ASP A 114 -14.82 -0.39 1.46
CA ASP A 114 -15.35 0.53 2.46
C ASP A 114 -15.64 1.92 1.90
N TYR A 115 -14.75 2.43 1.05
CA TYR A 115 -14.92 3.71 0.37
C TYR A 115 -14.88 3.49 -1.13
N ARG A 116 -16.00 3.81 -1.81
CA ARG A 116 -16.17 3.56 -3.24
C ARG A 116 -16.24 4.88 -4.01
N GLY A 117 -15.53 4.95 -5.13
CA GLY A 117 -15.71 6.03 -6.10
C GLY A 117 -15.47 7.40 -5.49
N TYR A 118 -16.52 8.23 -5.50
CA TYR A 118 -16.49 9.61 -4.99
C TYR A 118 -16.20 9.72 -3.48
N GLU A 119 -16.32 8.64 -2.71
CA GLU A 119 -15.94 8.64 -1.30
C GLU A 119 -14.41 8.61 -1.08
N VAL A 120 -13.62 8.30 -2.10
CA VAL A 120 -12.15 8.24 -2.02
C VAL A 120 -11.54 9.62 -2.21
N THR A 121 -11.63 10.45 -1.18
CA THR A 121 -11.11 11.83 -1.16
C THR A 121 -9.93 11.95 -0.19
N VAL A 122 -9.11 12.98 -0.37
CA VAL A 122 -8.03 13.30 0.58
C VAL A 122 -8.61 13.54 1.97
N GLU A 123 -9.73 14.26 2.04
CA GLU A 123 -10.42 14.55 3.29
C GLU A 123 -10.83 13.28 4.04
N ASN A 124 -11.49 12.33 3.37
CA ASN A 124 -11.93 11.10 4.02
C ASN A 124 -10.75 10.25 4.49
N PHE A 125 -9.68 10.18 3.69
CA PHE A 125 -8.45 9.48 4.07
C PHE A 125 -7.78 10.11 5.31
N VAL A 126 -7.60 11.43 5.36
CA VAL A 126 -7.02 12.11 6.52
C VAL A 126 -7.91 11.99 7.76
N ARG A 127 -9.24 12.09 7.60
CA ARG A 127 -10.19 11.91 8.71
C ARG A 127 -10.16 10.48 9.27
N LEU A 128 -10.03 9.48 8.41
CA LEU A 128 -9.86 8.08 8.79
C LEU A 128 -8.62 7.90 9.67
N LEU A 129 -7.45 8.37 9.20
CA LEU A 129 -6.19 8.28 9.94
C LEU A 129 -6.28 8.99 11.31
N THR A 130 -6.73 10.24 11.32
CA THR A 130 -6.79 11.10 12.52
C THR A 130 -7.94 10.76 13.49
N GLY A 131 -8.85 9.86 13.09
CA GLY A 131 -10.04 9.47 13.84
C GLY A 131 -11.09 10.59 13.95
N ARG A 132 -11.06 11.61 13.08
CA ARG A 132 -12.00 12.73 13.05
C ARG A 132 -13.21 12.41 12.15
N LEU A 133 -13.90 11.33 12.48
CA LEU A 133 -15.03 10.83 11.71
C LEU A 133 -16.36 11.46 12.16
N PRO A 134 -17.31 11.75 11.24
CA PRO A 134 -18.64 12.23 11.62
C PRO A 134 -19.39 11.28 12.57
N PRO A 135 -20.29 11.80 13.43
CA PRO A 135 -21.18 10.95 14.21
C PRO A 135 -21.97 9.99 13.32
N GLY A 136 -22.00 8.71 13.67
CA GLY A 136 -22.72 7.68 12.92
C GLY A 136 -21.96 7.06 11.75
N THR A 137 -20.66 7.35 11.57
CA THR A 137 -19.83 6.62 10.60
C THR A 137 -19.92 5.10 10.84
N PRO A 138 -20.20 4.27 9.82
CA PRO A 138 -20.27 2.81 9.97
C PRO A 138 -18.96 2.22 10.48
N ARG A 139 -19.01 1.13 11.26
CA ARG A 139 -17.82 0.49 11.83
C ARG A 139 -16.78 0.10 10.77
N SER A 140 -17.20 -0.38 9.61
CA SER A 140 -16.29 -0.78 8.52
C SER A 140 -15.50 0.41 7.95
N LYS A 141 -15.98 1.65 8.13
CA LYS A 141 -15.32 2.88 7.71
C LYS A 141 -14.51 3.54 8.85
N GLN A 142 -14.19 2.80 9.92
CA GLN A 142 -13.43 3.33 11.05
C GLN A 142 -12.14 2.56 11.25
N LEU A 143 -11.02 3.29 11.29
CA LEU A 143 -9.75 2.74 11.76
C LEU A 143 -9.75 2.73 13.29
N LEU A 144 -10.01 1.57 13.91
CA LEU A 144 -10.10 1.41 15.36
C LEU A 144 -8.77 0.94 15.96
N SER A 145 -7.66 1.49 15.48
CA SER A 145 -6.31 1.21 15.96
C SER A 145 -5.99 1.97 17.25
N ASP A 146 -5.03 1.43 17.99
CA ASP A 146 -4.59 1.85 19.33
C ASP A 146 -3.06 1.77 19.45
N GLU A 147 -2.53 2.04 20.64
CA GLU A 147 -1.09 2.09 20.93
C GLU A 147 -0.37 0.73 20.75
N GLY A 148 -1.12 -0.37 20.71
CA GLY A 148 -0.62 -1.72 20.45
C GLY A 148 -0.73 -2.16 18.99
N SER A 149 -1.37 -1.34 18.14
CA SER A 149 -1.69 -1.67 16.75
C SER A 149 -0.52 -1.44 15.80
N ASN A 150 -0.28 -2.37 14.87
CA ASN A 150 0.53 -2.09 13.69
C ASN A 150 -0.38 -1.73 12.53
N VAL A 151 -0.08 -0.65 11.80
CA VAL A 151 -0.91 -0.19 10.69
C VAL A 151 -0.08 -0.18 9.42
N LEU A 152 -0.45 -1.03 8.46
CA LEU A 152 0.07 -0.97 7.08
C LEU A 152 -0.73 0.08 6.31
N ILE A 153 -0.07 1.08 5.74
CA ILE A 153 -0.71 2.05 4.85
C ILE A 153 -0.15 1.88 3.44
N TYR A 154 -0.96 1.35 2.53
CA TYR A 154 -0.59 1.16 1.14
C TYR A 154 -1.39 2.08 0.22
N LEU A 155 -0.69 2.99 -0.45
CA LEU A 155 -1.27 3.90 -1.43
C LEU A 155 -0.78 3.54 -2.83
N THR A 156 -1.67 3.46 -3.81
CA THR A 156 -1.32 3.29 -5.22
C THR A 156 -2.06 4.29 -6.08
N GLY A 157 -1.31 4.99 -6.93
CA GLY A 157 -1.85 6.04 -7.77
C GLY A 157 -0.75 6.81 -8.49
N HIS A 158 -1.12 7.94 -9.06
CA HIS A 158 -0.16 8.87 -9.66
C HIS A 158 0.36 9.84 -8.62
N GLY A 159 1.67 10.07 -8.61
CA GLY A 159 2.30 11.04 -7.73
C GLY A 159 3.40 11.80 -8.45
N GLY A 160 3.93 12.80 -7.76
CA GLY A 160 5.07 13.59 -8.18
C GLY A 160 5.89 14.01 -6.97
N ASP A 161 6.73 15.03 -7.14
CA ASP A 161 7.55 15.54 -6.05
C ASP A 161 6.67 16.16 -4.96
N GLY A 162 6.66 15.52 -3.78
CA GLY A 162 5.91 15.98 -2.61
C GLY A 162 4.40 15.78 -2.65
N PHE A 163 3.83 15.02 -3.60
CA PHE A 163 2.37 14.77 -3.63
C PHE A 163 1.96 13.43 -4.24
N LEU A 164 0.75 12.98 -3.89
CA LEU A 164 0.02 11.90 -4.54
C LEU A 164 -1.38 12.38 -4.94
N LYS A 165 -1.79 12.14 -6.19
CA LYS A 165 -3.09 12.55 -6.72
C LYS A 165 -4.21 11.64 -6.23
N PHE A 166 -5.36 12.24 -5.96
CA PHE A 166 -6.64 11.61 -5.67
C PHE A 166 -7.65 12.00 -6.74
N GLN A 167 -8.24 10.99 -7.39
CA GLN A 167 -9.26 11.09 -8.43
C GLN A 167 -8.94 12.03 -9.61
N ASP A 168 -7.66 12.27 -9.89
CA ASP A 168 -7.16 13.22 -10.90
C ASP A 168 -7.54 14.71 -10.66
N SER A 169 -8.09 15.06 -9.48
CA SER A 169 -8.54 16.42 -9.16
C SER A 169 -7.94 17.00 -7.89
N GLU A 170 -7.66 16.14 -6.90
CA GLU A 170 -7.09 16.53 -5.61
C GLU A 170 -5.70 15.93 -5.46
N GLU A 171 -4.92 16.44 -4.52
CA GLU A 171 -3.59 15.95 -4.19
C GLU A 171 -3.46 15.91 -2.67
N ILE A 172 -2.90 14.82 -2.13
CA ILE A 172 -2.38 14.82 -0.77
C ILE A 172 -0.88 15.12 -0.84
N THR A 173 -0.46 16.12 -0.09
CA THR A 173 0.95 16.50 0.00
C THR A 173 1.71 15.65 1.01
N SER A 174 3.04 15.60 0.87
CA SER A 174 3.91 14.96 1.86
C SER A 174 3.76 15.57 3.24
N GLN A 175 3.52 16.89 3.33
CA GLN A 175 3.28 17.57 4.60
C GLN A 175 1.96 17.15 5.24
N GLU A 176 0.87 17.09 4.47
CA GLU A 176 -0.43 16.64 5.00
C GLU A 176 -0.39 15.19 5.49
N MET A 177 0.33 14.33 4.76
CA MET A 177 0.54 12.94 5.19
C MET A 177 1.37 12.88 6.48
N ALA A 178 2.46 13.64 6.58
CA ALA A 178 3.28 13.72 7.79
C ALA A 178 2.47 14.23 8.99
N ASP A 179 1.68 15.29 8.80
CA ASP A 179 0.84 15.87 9.85
C ASP A 179 -0.27 14.90 10.31
N ALA A 180 -0.81 14.08 9.40
CA ALA A 180 -1.79 13.06 9.74
C ALA A 180 -1.16 11.94 10.59
N LEU A 181 0.05 11.48 10.22
CA LEU A 181 0.80 10.46 10.97
C LEU A 181 1.26 10.97 12.33
N GLU A 182 1.68 12.23 12.43
CA GLU A 182 2.01 12.89 13.68
C GLU A 182 0.79 12.97 14.60
N GLN A 183 -0.38 13.35 14.08
CA GLN A 183 -1.62 13.35 14.85
C GLN A 183 -2.04 11.94 15.30
N MET A 184 -1.81 10.91 14.48
CA MET A 184 -2.02 9.53 14.90
C MET A 184 -1.09 9.15 16.06
N TRP A 185 0.19 9.56 16.00
CA TRP A 185 1.17 9.31 17.05
C TRP A 185 0.80 10.02 18.36
N GLN A 186 0.48 11.31 18.32
CA GLN A 186 0.07 12.10 19.50
C GLN A 186 -1.17 11.53 20.19
N LYS A 187 -2.06 10.90 19.43
CA LYS A 187 -3.26 10.23 19.94
C LYS A 187 -3.06 8.75 20.26
N GLN A 188 -1.81 8.26 20.21
CA GLN A 188 -1.43 6.87 20.45
C GLN A 188 -2.28 5.87 19.65
N ARG A 189 -2.46 6.12 18.34
CA ARG A 189 -3.30 5.29 17.45
C ARG A 189 -2.53 4.18 16.74
N TYR A 190 -1.25 4.02 17.01
CA TYR A 190 -0.43 2.92 16.52
C TYR A 190 0.80 2.71 17.41
N SER A 191 1.34 1.50 17.38
CA SER A 191 2.68 1.14 17.85
C SER A 191 3.75 1.32 16.76
N CYS A 192 3.38 0.93 15.53
CA CYS A 192 4.19 1.06 14.32
C CYS A 192 3.30 1.29 13.09
N VAL A 193 3.73 2.20 12.20
CA VAL A 193 3.17 2.35 10.85
C VAL A 193 4.19 1.82 9.85
N ILE A 194 3.71 1.08 8.85
CA ILE A 194 4.47 0.48 7.76
C ILE A 194 3.97 1.05 6.44
#